data_AF-A0A2U3PVC4-F1
#
_entry.id   AF-A0A2U3PVC4-F1
#
_cell.length_a   1.000
_cell.length_b   1.000
_cell.length_c   1.000
_cell.angle_alpha   90.00
_cell.angle_beta   90.00
_cell.angle_gamma   90.00
#
_symmetry.space_group_name_H-M   'P 1'
#
loop_
_entity.id
_entity.type
_entity.pdbx_description
1 polymer ?
#
loop_
_entity_poly.entity_id
_entity_poly.type
_entity_poly.pdbx_seq_one_letter_code
_entity_poly.pdbx_strand_id
1 'polypeptide(L)'
;MIDFHPIDGDWDYRSSPALAQEPKVTPLMSKDLAESPGREALMITVEHALGGSSAIHRHNAHAFVYVLEGSVVMQLKGGQE
;
A
#
# COMPACT_ATOMS: atom_id res chain seq x y z
N MET A 1 15.27 7.94 -0.03
CA MET A 1 15.57 7.33 1.28
C MET A 1 14.29 6.70 1.75
N ILE A 2 14.23 5.37 1.73
CA ILE A 2 13.15 4.64 2.37
C ILE A 2 13.50 4.63 3.85
N ASP A 3 12.69 5.27 4.67
CA ASP A 3 12.78 5.18 6.12
C ASP A 3 11.45 4.60 6.61
N PHE A 4 11.53 3.43 7.24
CA PHE A 4 10.45 2.82 7.98
C PHE A 4 10.81 2.98 9.45
N HIS A 5 10.19 3.91 10.17
CA HIS A 5 9.78 3.80 11.59
C HIS A 5 8.85 4.99 11.93
N PRO A 6 7.90 4.79 12.86
CA PRO A 6 8.22 5.33 14.18
C PRO A 6 8.04 4.31 15.29
N ILE A 7 9.10 4.26 16.08
CA ILE A 7 9.11 3.98 17.51
C ILE A 7 8.19 5.04 18.16
N ASP A 8 7.30 4.60 19.04
CA ASP A 8 6.61 5.42 20.06
C ASP A 8 5.24 6.06 19.73
N GLY A 9 4.43 5.42 18.89
CA GLY A 9 2.99 5.28 19.16
C GLY A 9 2.12 6.53 19.44
N ASP A 10 2.30 7.62 18.70
CA ASP A 10 1.37 8.76 18.74
C ASP A 10 0.81 9.05 17.33
N TRP A 11 -0.49 8.80 17.15
CA TRP A 11 -1.24 9.05 15.93
C TRP A 11 -2.37 10.05 16.24
N ASP A 12 -2.07 11.34 16.42
CA ASP A 12 -3.14 12.37 16.37
C ASP A 12 -3.46 12.71 14.90
N TYR A 13 -4.53 12.11 14.38
CA TYR A 13 -5.06 12.39 13.04
C TYR A 13 -6.49 12.92 13.14
N ARG A 14 -6.68 14.20 12.79
CA ARG A 14 -8.00 14.82 12.68
C ARG A 14 -8.68 14.49 11.34
N SER A 15 -9.65 13.59 11.44
CA SER A 15 -10.92 13.33 10.71
C SER A 15 -11.24 13.91 9.31
N SER A 16 -11.75 13.03 8.44
CA SER A 16 -12.87 13.31 7.50
C SER A 16 -13.66 12.01 7.18
N PRO A 17 -15.01 12.02 7.03
CA PRO A 17 -15.84 10.83 7.06
C PRO A 17 -16.18 10.30 5.65
N ALA A 18 -15.29 9.46 5.13
CA ALA A 18 -15.67 8.18 4.56
C ALA A 18 -14.76 7.21 5.28
N LEU A 19 -15.28 6.14 5.90
CA LEU A 19 -14.46 5.20 6.67
C LEU A 19 -13.55 4.41 5.71
N ALA A 20 -12.53 5.05 5.16
CA ALA A 20 -11.37 4.39 4.59
C ALA A 20 -10.67 3.73 5.78
N GLN A 21 -11.17 2.55 6.15
CA GLN A 21 -10.46 1.69 7.06
C GLN A 21 -9.15 1.33 6.36
N GLU A 22 -8.03 1.74 6.96
CA GLU A 22 -6.73 1.40 6.42
C GLU A 22 -6.66 -0.12 6.23
N PRO A 23 -6.25 -0.59 5.05
CA PRO A 23 -6.13 -2.01 4.84
C PRO A 23 -5.05 -2.58 5.75
N LYS A 24 -5.23 -3.83 6.16
CA LYS A 24 -4.17 -4.55 6.85
C LYS A 24 -3.11 -4.92 5.80
N VAL A 25 -1.91 -4.40 5.97
CA VAL A 25 -0.76 -4.70 5.11
C VAL A 25 0.15 -5.71 5.82
N THR A 26 0.42 -6.84 5.18
CA THR A 26 1.32 -7.86 5.71
C THR A 26 2.54 -8.02 4.80
N PRO A 27 3.77 -7.74 5.28
CA PRO A 27 4.98 -8.01 4.53
C PRO A 27 5.18 -9.51 4.29
N LEU A 28 5.56 -9.90 3.07
CA LEU A 28 5.88 -11.29 2.72
C LEU A 28 7.37 -11.48 2.45
N MET A 29 7.96 -10.63 1.59
CA MET A 29 9.35 -10.76 1.16
C MET A 29 9.92 -9.40 0.78
N SER A 30 11.17 -9.14 1.15
CA SER A 30 12.02 -8.14 0.52
C SER A 30 13.23 -8.85 -0.09
N LYS A 31 13.63 -8.43 -1.28
CA LYS A 31 14.74 -9.04 -2.01
C LYS A 31 15.48 -7.99 -2.83
N ASP A 32 16.78 -7.85 -2.56
CA ASP A 32 17.67 -7.05 -3.41
C ASP A 32 17.68 -7.58 -4.85
N LEU A 33 17.62 -6.66 -5.81
CA LEU A 33 17.70 -6.98 -7.24
C LEU A 33 19.16 -6.98 -7.67
N ALA A 34 19.73 -8.17 -7.89
CA ALA A 34 21.14 -8.35 -8.21
C ALA A 34 21.55 -7.59 -9.48
N GLU A 35 20.70 -7.58 -10.50
CA GLU A 35 20.88 -6.85 -11.75
C GLU A 35 20.64 -5.34 -11.64
N SER A 36 20.19 -4.83 -10.48
CA SER A 36 19.93 -3.41 -10.25
C SER A 36 20.33 -2.98 -8.83
N PRO A 37 21.63 -2.79 -8.54
CA PRO A 37 22.12 -2.42 -7.23
C PRO A 37 21.42 -1.20 -6.62
N GLY A 38 21.07 -1.30 -5.33
CA GLY A 38 20.35 -0.25 -4.60
C GLY A 38 18.84 -0.23 -4.85
N ARG A 39 18.29 -1.23 -5.54
CA ARG A 39 16.84 -1.47 -5.66
C ARG A 39 16.46 -2.82 -5.09
N GLU A 40 15.23 -2.91 -4.61
CA GLU A 40 14.65 -4.14 -4.07
C GLU A 40 13.30 -4.45 -4.75
N ALA A 41 12.94 -5.72 -4.76
CA ALA A 41 11.56 -6.16 -4.90
C ALA A 41 10.94 -6.33 -3.50
N LEU A 42 9.78 -5.72 -3.29
CA LEU A 42 8.96 -5.88 -2.10
C LEU A 42 7.67 -6.62 -2.47
N MET A 43 7.31 -7.62 -1.66
CA MET A 43 6.05 -8.35 -1.78
C MET A 43 5.28 -8.22 -0.47
N ILE A 44 4.01 -7.85 -0.59
CA ILE A 44 3.07 -7.66 0.53
C ILE A 44 1.72 -8.28 0.16
N THR A 45 0.93 -8.69 1.16
CA THR A 45 -0.52 -8.82 1.00
C THR A 45 -1.21 -7.60 1.58
N VAL A 46 -2.33 -7.24 0.97
CA VAL A 46 -3.18 -6.13 1.41
C VAL A 46 -4.59 -6.67 1.55
N GLU A 47 -5.13 -6.62 2.76
CA GLU A 47 -6.47 -7.10 3.09
C GLU A 47 -7.38 -5.90 3.34
N HIS A 48 -8.44 -5.78 2.53
CA HIS A 48 -9.49 -4.79 2.69
C HIS A 48 -10.74 -5.43 3.32
N ALA A 49 -11.36 -4.74 4.28
CA ALA A 49 -12.71 -5.11 4.69
C ALA A 49 -13.71 -4.89 3.54
N LEU A 50 -14.90 -5.51 3.64
CA LEU A 50 -15.96 -5.32 2.65
C LEU A 50 -16.34 -3.84 2.52
N GLY A 51 -16.23 -3.29 1.31
CA GLY A 51 -16.44 -1.86 1.04
C GLY A 51 -15.32 -0.94 1.54
N GLY A 52 -14.23 -1.49 2.06
CA GLY A 52 -13.06 -0.75 2.50
C GLY A 52 -12.26 -0.19 1.33
N SER A 53 -11.51 0.88 1.60
CA SER A 53 -10.72 1.60 0.60
C SER A 53 -9.42 2.12 1.22
N SER A 54 -8.38 2.27 0.40
CA SER A 54 -7.18 3.02 0.80
C SER A 54 -7.32 4.50 0.46
N ALA A 55 -6.76 5.37 1.30
CA ALA A 55 -6.54 6.76 0.92
C ALA A 55 -5.64 6.84 -0.33
N ILE A 56 -5.79 7.91 -1.11
CA ILE A 56 -4.97 8.16 -2.29
C ILE A 56 -3.50 8.28 -1.88
N HIS A 57 -2.64 7.44 -2.47
CA HIS A 57 -1.20 7.44 -2.20
C HIS A 57 -0.39 7.16 -3.47
N ARG A 58 0.94 7.27 -3.37
CA ARG A 58 1.88 7.03 -4.46
C ARG A 58 3.01 6.13 -3.99
N HIS A 59 3.36 5.14 -4.81
CA HIS A 59 4.62 4.42 -4.70
C HIS A 59 5.68 5.04 -5.61
N ASN A 60 6.89 5.25 -5.08
CA ASN A 60 8.07 5.57 -5.89
C ASN A 60 8.74 4.27 -6.37
N ALA A 61 7.93 3.39 -6.95
CA ALA A 61 8.32 2.08 -7.44
C ALA A 61 7.41 1.68 -8.60
N HIS A 62 7.83 0.69 -9.39
CA HIS A 62 6.93 -0.03 -10.28
C HIS A 62 6.15 -1.05 -9.45
N ALA A 63 4.82 -1.08 -9.63
CA ALA A 63 3.94 -1.96 -8.87
C ALA A 63 3.22 -2.91 -9.83
N PHE A 64 3.11 -4.16 -9.41
CA PHE A 64 2.24 -5.17 -10.00
C PHE A 64 1.24 -5.59 -8.92
N VAL A 65 -0.04 -5.69 -9.27
CA VAL A 65 -1.10 -6.06 -8.35
C VAL A 65 -1.80 -7.30 -8.88
N TYR A 66 -2.01 -8.28 -8.02
CA TYR A 66 -2.74 -9.50 -8.31
C TYR A 66 -3.79 -9.73 -7.22
N VAL A 67 -5.04 -9.93 -7.61
CA VAL A 67 -6.15 -10.15 -6.67
C VAL A 67 -6.22 -11.64 -6.33
N LEU A 68 -6.07 -11.96 -5.04
CA LEU A 68 -6.16 -13.33 -4.54
C LEU A 68 -7.61 -13.76 -4.29
N GLU A 69 -8.46 -12.83 -3.82
CA GLU A 69 -9.87 -13.08 -3.50
C GLU A 69 -10.71 -11.81 -3.71
N GLY A 70 -11.96 -11.97 -4.14
CA GLY A 70 -12.92 -10.89 -4.30
C GLY A 70 -12.67 -10.02 -5.54
N SER A 71 -12.94 -8.72 -5.42
CA SER A 71 -12.77 -7.74 -6.49
C SER A 71 -12.34 -6.39 -5.94
N VAL A 72 -11.45 -5.70 -6.65
CA VAL A 72 -10.99 -4.35 -6.30
C VAL A 72 -11.15 -3.45 -7.52
N VAL A 73 -11.68 -2.24 -7.29
CA VAL A 73 -11.62 -1.16 -8.29
C VAL A 73 -10.37 -0.34 -7.98
N MET A 74 -9.50 -0.19 -8.97
CA MET A 74 -8.28 0.60 -8.85
C MET A 74 -8.34 1.80 -9.79
N GLN A 75 -8.16 3.00 -9.26
CA GLN A 75 -8.13 4.23 -10.04
C GLN A 75 -6.80 4.97 -9.84
N LEU A 76 -6.19 5.40 -10.94
CA LEU A 76 -5.08 6.34 -10.93
C LEU A 76 -5.59 7.76 -11.06
N LYS A 77 -4.92 8.71 -10.40
CA LYS A 77 -5.29 10.13 -10.48
C LYS A 77 -5.30 10.59 -11.95
N GLY A 78 -6.46 11.09 -12.39
CA GLY A 78 -6.67 11.57 -13.76
C GLY A 78 -7.08 10.50 -14.77
N GLY A 79 -7.20 9.23 -14.37
CA GLY A 79 -7.83 8.18 -15.16
C GLY A 79 -9.35 8.21 -15.02
N GLN A 80 -10.05 7.76 -16.07
CA GLN A 80 -11.45 7.35 -15.94
C GLN A 80 -11.52 6.09 -15.08
N GLU A 81 -12.62 5.91 -14.36
CA GLU A 81 -12.96 4.65 -13.70
C GLU A 81 -13.43 3.61 -14.72
#